data_AF-A0A090WPA6-F1
#
_entry.id   AF-A0A090WPA6-F1
#
_cell.length_a   1.000
_cell.length_b   1.000
_cell.length_c   1.000
_cell.angle_alpha   90.00
_cell.angle_beta   90.00
_cell.angle_gamma   90.00
#
_symmetry.space_group_name_H-M   'P 1'
#
loop_
_entity.id
_entity.type
_entity.pdbx_description
1 polymer ?
#
loop_
_entity_poly.entity_id
_entity_poly.type
_entity_poly.pdbx_seq_one_letter_code
_entity_poly.pdbx_strand_id
1 'polypeptide(L)'
;MHKAAATIDKNDFKILMSHDPSHWEKKVIDDDYHYHLTLSGHTHGMQFGIEIPGWFKWSPVKWRYKYWAGIYKEMGQYINVNRGFGYLAFPGRIGIWPEITVIELKKGAEPV
;
A
#
# COMPACT_ATOMS: atom_id res chain seq x y z
N MET A 1 12.61 -4.81 9.02
CA MET A 1 12.80 -3.36 8.78
C MET A 1 14.00 -2.78 9.52
N HIS A 2 14.22 -3.05 10.81
CA HIS A 2 15.34 -2.47 11.58
C HIS A 2 16.75 -2.64 10.98
N LYS A 3 17.11 -3.83 10.45
CA LYS A 3 18.42 -4.01 9.79
C LYS A 3 18.62 -3.09 8.60
N ALA A 4 17.58 -2.88 7.79
CA ALA A 4 17.62 -1.97 6.65
C ALA A 4 17.65 -0.49 7.08
N ALA A 5 17.10 -0.19 8.26
CA ALA A 5 17.07 1.15 8.82
C ALA A 5 18.29 1.48 9.71
N ALA A 6 19.27 0.57 9.82
CA ALA A 6 20.38 0.71 10.77
C ALA A 6 21.29 1.92 10.48
N THR A 7 21.29 2.45 9.25
CA THR A 7 22.16 3.54 8.80
C THR A 7 21.42 4.80 8.39
N ILE A 8 20.12 4.91 8.70
CA ILE A 8 19.30 6.09 8.37
C ILE A 8 18.89 6.82 9.65
N ASP A 9 18.76 8.14 9.57
CA ASP A 9 18.36 8.95 10.72
C ASP A 9 16.88 8.70 11.04
N LYS A 10 16.54 8.71 12.33
CA LYS A 10 15.16 8.54 12.79
C LYS A 10 14.23 9.64 12.25
N ASN A 11 14.76 10.83 11.95
CA ASN A 11 13.99 11.97 11.45
C ASN A 11 13.98 12.10 9.93
N ASP A 12 14.68 11.23 9.20
CA ASP A 12 14.66 11.25 7.73
C ASP A 12 13.24 10.96 7.20
N PHE A 13 12.92 11.50 6.03
CA PHE A 13 11.77 11.04 5.27
C PHE A 13 12.05 9.61 4.77
N LYS A 14 11.17 8.67 5.13
CA LYS A 14 11.39 7.24 4.94
C LYS A 14 10.27 6.62 4.12
N ILE A 15 10.67 5.91 3.08
CA ILE A 15 9.79 5.07 2.28
C ILE A 15 10.13 3.62 2.56
N LEU A 16 9.16 2.86 3.07
CA LEU A 16 9.28 1.43 3.29
C LEU A 16 8.69 0.67 2.10
N MET A 17 9.44 -0.25 1.50
CA MET A 17 8.85 -1.26 0.62
C MET A 17 8.60 -2.53 1.42
N SER A 18 7.35 -2.97 1.50
CA SER A 18 6.97 -4.21 2.17
C SER A 18 5.84 -4.86 1.38
N HIS A 19 6.07 -6.09 0.90
CA HIS A 19 5.18 -6.69 -0.08
C HIS A 19 3.75 -6.89 0.45
N ASP A 20 3.58 -7.48 1.63
CA ASP A 20 2.28 -7.78 2.23
C ASP A 20 1.77 -6.58 3.07
N PRO A 21 0.60 -6.00 2.74
CA PRO A 21 0.04 -4.87 3.48
C PRO A 21 -0.33 -5.20 4.94
N SER A 22 -0.49 -6.48 5.31
CA SER A 22 -0.72 -6.87 6.70
C SER A 22 0.50 -6.68 7.59
N HIS A 23 1.72 -6.62 7.01
CA HIS A 23 2.91 -6.22 7.75
C HIS A 23 2.81 -4.76 8.18
N TRP A 24 2.24 -3.89 7.33
CA TRP A 24 2.03 -2.49 7.68
C TRP A 24 1.10 -2.36 8.89
N GLU A 25 -0.07 -2.99 8.80
CA GLU A 25 -1.09 -3.02 9.85
C GLU A 25 -0.55 -3.49 11.21
N LYS A 26 0.22 -4.58 11.21
CA LYS A 26 0.55 -5.31 12.45
C LYS A 26 1.88 -4.90 13.08
N LYS A 27 2.73 -4.20 12.33
CA LYS A 27 4.11 -3.94 12.73
C LYS A 27 4.60 -2.54 12.40
N VAL A 28 4.29 -2.01 11.21
CA VAL A 28 4.88 -0.74 10.77
C VAL A 28 4.17 0.45 11.39
N ILE A 29 2.84 0.43 11.49
CA ILE A 29 2.05 1.54 12.04
C ILE A 29 2.51 1.90 13.46
N ASP A 30 2.74 0.89 14.30
CA ASP A 30 3.13 1.06 15.71
C ASP A 30 4.65 1.14 15.92
N ASP A 31 5.45 1.18 14.85
CA ASP A 31 6.91 1.18 14.96
C ASP A 31 7.47 2.58 15.30
N ASP A 32 8.34 2.64 16.30
CA ASP A 32 8.98 3.88 16.76
C ASP A 32 9.81 4.60 15.69
N TYR A 33 10.29 3.89 14.65
CA TYR A 33 11.08 4.50 13.58
C TYR A 33 10.24 5.35 12.63
N HIS A 34 8.91 5.20 12.63
CA HIS A 34 7.94 5.97 11.85
C HIS A 34 8.22 6.05 10.34
N TYR A 35 7.44 5.31 9.54
CA TYR A 35 7.61 5.27 8.08
C TYR A 35 6.52 6.09 7.38
N HIS A 36 6.93 7.24 6.84
CA HIS A 36 6.03 8.23 6.22
C HIS A 36 5.20 7.65 5.07
N LEU A 37 5.81 6.78 4.24
CA LEU A 37 5.15 6.12 3.13
C LEU A 37 5.55 4.65 3.06
N THR A 38 4.58 3.74 2.98
CA THR A 38 4.80 2.32 2.72
C THR A 38 4.24 1.93 1.36
N LEU A 39 5.02 1.19 0.56
CA LEU A 39 4.62 0.66 -0.74
C LEU A 39 4.43 -0.85 -0.63
N SER A 40 3.21 -1.31 -0.93
CA SER A 40 2.80 -2.70 -0.79
C SER A 40 2.00 -3.19 -2.00
N GLY A 41 1.79 -4.51 -2.08
CA GLY A 41 0.97 -5.14 -3.10
C GLY A 41 0.37 -6.45 -2.61
N HIS A 42 0.91 -7.57 -3.08
CA HIS A 42 0.60 -8.94 -2.65
C HIS A 42 -0.73 -9.52 -3.13
N THR A 43 -1.85 -8.80 -2.99
CA THR A 43 -3.17 -9.45 -3.14
C THR A 43 -3.70 -9.49 -4.57
N HIS A 44 -3.24 -8.59 -5.45
CA HIS A 44 -3.78 -8.37 -6.79
C HIS A 44 -5.31 -8.14 -6.82
N GLY A 45 -5.92 -7.74 -5.69
CA GLY A 45 -7.38 -7.72 -5.54
C GLY A 45 -8.04 -9.09 -5.74
N MET A 46 -7.31 -10.19 -5.48
CA MET A 46 -7.68 -11.57 -5.86
C MET A 46 -8.03 -11.73 -7.35
N GLN A 47 -7.66 -10.77 -8.19
CA GLN A 47 -8.02 -10.67 -9.61
C GLN A 47 -9.52 -10.64 -9.90
N PHE A 48 -10.35 -10.34 -8.89
CA PHE A 48 -11.80 -10.32 -9.01
C PHE A 48 -12.38 -9.19 -8.16
N GLY A 49 -13.25 -8.39 -8.75
CA GLY A 49 -13.90 -7.28 -8.05
C GLY A 49 -14.84 -6.48 -8.93
N ILE A 50 -15.41 -5.45 -8.33
CA ILE A 50 -16.24 -4.44 -8.99
C ILE A 50 -15.64 -3.09 -8.63
N GLU A 51 -15.28 -2.32 -9.64
CA GLU A 51 -14.74 -0.98 -9.48
C GLU A 51 -15.47 -0.01 -10.40
N ILE A 52 -16.05 1.02 -9.80
CA ILE A 52 -16.57 2.19 -10.48
C ILE A 52 -15.66 3.36 -10.06
N PRO A 53 -14.83 3.89 -10.97
CA PRO A 53 -13.87 4.95 -10.65
C PRO A 53 -14.51 6.12 -9.89
N GLY A 54 -13.92 6.50 -8.76
CA GLY A 54 -14.39 7.61 -7.93
C GLY A 54 -15.63 7.33 -7.06
N TRP A 55 -16.30 6.19 -7.23
CA TRP A 55 -17.55 5.91 -6.51
C TRP A 55 -17.49 4.63 -5.66
N PHE A 56 -17.00 3.53 -6.21
CA PHE A 56 -17.12 2.23 -5.56
C PHE A 56 -15.95 1.31 -5.89
N LYS A 57 -15.44 0.60 -4.89
CA LYS A 57 -14.46 -0.48 -5.08
C LYS A 57 -14.78 -1.64 -4.13
N TRP A 58 -14.85 -2.85 -4.67
CA TRP A 58 -15.11 -4.06 -3.91
C TRP A 58 -14.39 -5.26 -4.52
N SER A 59 -13.90 -6.15 -3.66
CA SER A 59 -13.32 -7.44 -4.03
C SER A 59 -13.41 -8.37 -2.80
N PRO A 60 -13.54 -9.70 -2.97
CA PRO A 60 -13.54 -10.67 -1.87
C PRO A 60 -12.32 -10.54 -0.95
N VAL A 61 -11.21 -10.02 -1.47
CA VAL A 61 -9.99 -9.76 -0.70
C VAL A 61 -10.23 -8.90 0.54
N LYS A 62 -11.24 -8.00 0.51
CA LYS A 62 -11.56 -7.08 1.60
C LYS A 62 -11.92 -7.80 2.90
N TRP A 63 -12.40 -9.03 2.82
CA TRP A 63 -12.75 -9.84 4.00
C TRP A 63 -11.52 -10.40 4.70
N ARG A 64 -10.38 -10.45 4.00
CA ARG A 64 -9.12 -11.00 4.53
C ARG A 64 -8.05 -9.94 4.77
N TYR A 65 -8.10 -8.82 4.04
CA TYR A 65 -7.15 -7.72 4.12
C TYR A 65 -7.88 -6.38 4.27
N LYS A 66 -7.59 -5.67 5.37
CA LYS A 66 -8.12 -4.32 5.63
C LYS A 66 -7.67 -3.34 4.54
N TYR A 67 -6.39 -3.39 4.18
CA TYR A 67 -5.78 -2.60 3.10
C TYR A 67 -5.48 -3.50 1.91
N TRP A 68 -6.14 -3.24 0.78
CA TRP A 68 -6.07 -4.15 -0.37
C TRP A 68 -6.00 -3.46 -1.73
N ALA A 69 -6.39 -2.18 -1.84
CA ALA A 69 -6.24 -1.39 -3.05
C ALA A 69 -6.26 0.12 -2.79
N GLY A 70 -5.26 0.82 -3.34
CA GLY A 70 -5.14 2.27 -3.29
C GLY A 70 -4.38 2.79 -2.07
N ILE A 71 -4.61 4.06 -1.74
CA ILE A 71 -3.89 4.78 -0.67
C ILE A 71 -4.73 4.82 0.61
N TYR A 72 -4.08 4.60 1.75
CA TYR A 72 -4.66 4.73 3.09
C TYR A 72 -3.73 5.60 3.97
N LYS A 73 -4.31 6.32 4.93
CA LYS A 73 -3.59 7.12 5.93
C LYS A 73 -4.03 6.69 7.33
N GLU A 74 -3.09 6.33 8.19
CA GLU A 74 -3.31 6.08 9.62
C GLU A 74 -2.12 6.56 10.43
N MET A 75 -2.37 7.18 11.60
CA MET A 75 -1.32 7.67 12.52
C MET A 75 -0.23 8.54 11.84
N GLY A 76 -0.64 9.39 10.89
CA GLY A 76 0.29 10.23 10.13
C GLY A 76 1.13 9.50 9.08
N GLN A 77 0.96 8.19 8.93
CA GLN A 77 1.66 7.36 7.95
C GLN A 77 0.74 7.04 6.77
N TYR A 78 1.33 6.89 5.59
CA TYR A 78 0.62 6.48 4.37
C TYR A 78 1.03 5.07 3.94
N ILE A 79 0.09 4.32 3.38
CA ILE A 79 0.37 3.11 2.61
C ILE A 79 -0.28 3.21 1.24
N ASN A 80 0.46 2.87 0.19
CA ASN A 80 -0.08 2.56 -1.13
C ASN A 80 -0.10 1.04 -1.33
N VAL A 81 -1.27 0.46 -1.54
CA VAL A 81 -1.45 -0.96 -1.89
C VAL A 81 -1.77 -1.06 -3.37
N ASN A 82 -0.76 -1.36 -4.18
CA ASN A 82 -0.87 -1.49 -5.63
C ASN A 82 -1.40 -2.89 -6.01
N ARG A 83 -2.33 -2.96 -6.96
CA ARG A 83 -2.97 -4.23 -7.41
C ARG A 83 -2.15 -5.05 -8.40
N GLY A 84 -0.91 -4.64 -8.65
CA GLY A 84 0.03 -5.27 -9.55
C GLY A 84 -0.35 -5.13 -11.03
N PHE A 85 0.65 -5.30 -11.89
CA PHE A 85 0.46 -5.40 -13.34
C PHE A 85 0.21 -6.85 -13.79
N GLY A 86 0.98 -7.80 -13.24
CA GLY A 86 0.94 -9.23 -13.59
C GLY A 86 -0.28 -9.97 -13.01
N TYR A 87 -0.23 -11.30 -12.97
CA TYR A 87 -1.34 -12.13 -12.50
C TYR A 87 -0.97 -13.09 -11.37
N LEU A 88 -1.97 -13.59 -10.67
CA LEU A 88 -1.85 -14.55 -9.58
C LEU A 88 -2.25 -15.93 -10.08
N ALA A 89 -1.28 -16.78 -10.43
CA ALA A 89 -1.39 -18.16 -10.94
C ALA A 89 -2.27 -18.35 -12.20
N PHE A 90 -3.50 -17.84 -12.19
CA PHE A 90 -4.44 -17.74 -13.29
C PHE A 90 -4.24 -16.43 -14.08
N PRO A 91 -4.11 -16.46 -15.42
CA PRO A 91 -3.77 -15.29 -16.24
C PRO A 91 -4.94 -14.33 -16.54
N GLY A 92 -6.04 -14.36 -15.77
CA GLY A 92 -7.21 -13.52 -15.99
C GLY A 92 -7.54 -12.60 -14.82
N ARG A 93 -8.18 -11.47 -15.14
CA ARG A 93 -8.68 -10.46 -14.20
C ARG A 93 -10.11 -10.08 -14.55
N ILE A 94 -10.99 -9.94 -13.55
CA ILE A 94 -12.39 -9.53 -13.73
C ILE A 94 -12.67 -8.33 -12.82
N GLY A 95 -12.94 -7.17 -13.43
CA GLY A 95 -13.26 -5.93 -12.71
C GLY A 95 -12.17 -5.41 -11.76
N ILE A 96 -10.94 -5.93 -11.87
CA ILE A 96 -9.73 -5.46 -11.19
C ILE A 96 -8.63 -5.25 -12.23
N TRP A 97 -8.55 -4.04 -12.76
CA TRP A 97 -7.59 -3.69 -13.81
C TRP A 97 -6.14 -3.73 -13.29
N PRO A 98 -5.17 -4.07 -14.16
CA PRO A 98 -3.75 -3.87 -13.86
C PRO A 98 -3.47 -2.43 -13.44
N GLU A 99 -2.59 -2.24 -12.46
CA GLU A 99 -2.33 -0.92 -11.88
C GLU A 99 -0.85 -0.54 -11.98
N ILE A 100 -0.58 0.68 -12.45
CA ILE A 100 0.68 1.38 -12.27
C ILE A 100 0.41 2.61 -11.41
N THR A 101 1.06 2.71 -10.26
CA THR A 101 0.95 3.88 -9.38
C THR A 101 2.10 4.84 -9.68
N VAL A 102 1.77 6.11 -9.90
CA VAL A 102 2.75 7.21 -9.96
C VAL A 102 2.65 7.99 -8.66
N ILE A 103 3.75 8.08 -7.91
CA ILE A 103 3.84 8.83 -6.66
C ILE A 103 4.82 9.97 -6.87
N GLU A 104 4.32 11.19 -6.79
CA GLU A 104 5.13 12.41 -6.83
C GLU A 104 5.37 12.91 -5.41
N LEU A 105 6.64 12.97 -4.99
CA LEU A 105 7.02 13.52 -3.69
C LEU A 105 7.38 14.99 -3.84
N LYS A 106 6.72 15.85 -3.06
CA LYS A 106 6.99 17.28 -3.02
C LYS A 106 7.49 17.65 -1.64
N LYS A 107 8.55 18.46 -1.59
CA LYS A 107 9.00 19.09 -0.35
C LYS A 107 8.05 20.24 -0.01
N GLY A 108 7.45 20.23 1.17
CA GLY A 108 6.54 21.26 1.63
C GLY A 108 6.02 20.98 3.03
N ALA A 109 5.28 21.92 3.61
CA ALA A 109 4.48 21.66 4.81
C ALA A 109 3.37 20.64 4.49
N GLU A 110 2.84 19.94 5.51
CA GLU A 110 1.62 19.14 5.33
C GLU A 110 0.55 20.02 4.67
N PRO A 111 -0.11 19.54 3.58
CA PRO A 111 -1.22 20.27 2.99
C PRO A 111 -2.31 20.50 4.05
N VAL A 112 -2.68 21.77 4.25
CA VAL A 112 -3.85 22.18 5.05
C VAL A 112 -5.15 21.69 4.44
#